data_AF-A0A4P7VRR4-F1
#
_entry.id   AF-A0A4P7VRR4-F1
#
_cell.length_a   1.000
_cell.length_b   1.000
_cell.length_c   1.000
_cell.angle_alpha   90.00
_cell.angle_beta   90.00
_cell.angle_gamma   90.00
#
_symmetry.space_group_name_H-M   'P 1'
#
loop_
_entity.id
_entity.type
_entity.pdbx_description
1 polymer ?
#
loop_
_entity_poly.entity_id
_entity_poly.type
_entity_poly.pdbx_seq_one_letter_code
_entity_poly.pdbx_strand_id
1 'polypeptide(L)'
;MKHIDLWNRNVEFIDQDTPWERPAVFIEFEPIRWNDIVPAVEYRAEANVRLHIVTDWAPAYKDFAGVGIDLDLPDKIHDVIAGIDGETFKDFQLAESHTNHDHEDIVESIEVYSYVAIKSAAPKAP
;
A
#
# COMPACT_ATOMS: atom_id res chain seq x y z
N MET A 1 8.85 -3.38 -10.80
CA MET A 1 8.64 -2.25 -9.87
C MET A 1 9.87 -1.38 -9.90
N LYS A 2 9.73 -0.09 -10.26
CA LYS A 2 10.88 0.82 -10.43
C LYS A 2 11.05 1.78 -9.25
N HIS A 3 9.96 2.04 -8.51
CA HIS A 3 9.95 2.95 -7.38
C HIS A 3 9.05 2.44 -6.25
N ILE A 4 9.52 2.52 -5.01
CA ILE A 4 8.76 2.28 -3.78
C ILE A 4 9.13 3.38 -2.79
N ASP A 5 8.13 4.04 -2.20
CA ASP A 5 8.36 5.06 -1.17
C ASP A 5 7.17 5.16 -0.20
N LEU A 6 7.29 5.97 0.85
CA LEU A 6 6.20 6.30 1.78
C LEU A 6 5.23 7.28 1.11
N TRP A 7 3.93 7.06 1.28
CA TRP A 7 2.93 8.01 0.87
C TRP A 7 3.01 9.30 1.70
N ASN A 8 3.19 10.42 1.01
CA ASN A 8 3.13 11.77 1.55
C ASN A 8 2.34 12.71 0.61
N ARG A 9 1.24 12.21 0.05
CA ARG A 9 0.42 12.88 -0.99
C ARG A 9 1.18 13.11 -2.31
N ASN A 10 2.11 12.22 -2.65
CA ASN A 10 2.99 12.38 -3.81
C ASN A 10 2.25 12.47 -5.15
N VAL A 11 1.08 11.83 -5.27
CA VAL A 11 0.26 11.89 -6.48
C VAL A 11 -0.43 13.26 -6.62
N GLU A 12 -0.89 13.86 -5.52
CA GLU A 12 -1.55 15.18 -5.51
C GLU A 12 -0.61 16.31 -5.99
N PHE A 13 0.71 16.12 -5.88
CA PHE A 13 1.73 17.12 -6.22
C PHE A 13 2.65 16.69 -7.37
N ILE A 14 2.23 15.72 -8.19
CA ILE A 14 3.06 15.15 -9.27
C ILE A 14 3.59 16.22 -10.26
N ASP A 15 2.85 17.30 -10.48
CA ASP A 15 3.24 18.41 -11.37
C ASP A 15 4.21 19.41 -10.73
N GLN A 16 4.42 19.34 -9.41
CA GLN A 16 5.21 20.30 -8.62
C GLN A 16 6.54 19.71 -8.12
N ASP A 17 6.64 18.39 -7.99
CA ASP A 17 7.83 17.69 -7.51
C ASP A 17 8.69 17.09 -8.62
N THR A 18 9.88 16.60 -8.26
CA THR A 18 10.73 15.85 -9.20
C THR A 18 10.00 14.57 -9.63
N PRO A 19 9.82 14.32 -10.94
CA PRO A 19 9.11 13.13 -11.41
C PRO A 19 9.76 11.83 -10.93
N TRP A 20 8.95 10.88 -10.46
CA TRP A 20 9.37 9.54 -10.07
C TRP A 20 9.12 8.54 -11.21
N GLU A 21 9.86 7.43 -11.24
CA GLU A 21 9.73 6.43 -12.30
C GLU A 21 8.49 5.54 -12.12
N ARG A 22 7.76 5.33 -13.22
CA ARG A 22 6.57 4.45 -13.29
C ARG A 22 6.92 3.04 -13.82
N PRO A 23 6.27 1.96 -13.30
CA PRO A 23 5.27 1.96 -12.23
C PRO A 23 5.88 2.17 -10.84
N ALA A 24 5.14 2.83 -9.95
CA ALA A 24 5.51 3.11 -8.57
C ALA A 24 4.47 2.58 -7.58
N VAL A 25 4.91 2.28 -6.37
CA VAL A 25 4.04 1.92 -5.25
C VAL A 25 4.36 2.82 -4.06
N PHE A 26 3.38 3.54 -3.55
CA PHE A 26 3.52 4.31 -2.32
C PHE A 26 2.79 3.63 -1.16
N ILE A 27 3.45 3.51 -0.02
CA ILE A 27 2.93 2.83 1.16
C ILE A 27 2.38 3.86 2.14
N GLU A 28 1.09 3.80 2.45
CA GLU A 28 0.45 4.63 3.47
C GLU A 28 0.00 3.80 4.67
N PHE A 29 0.53 4.10 5.85
CA PHE A 29 0.04 3.48 7.09
C PHE A 29 -1.11 4.28 7.67
N GLU A 30 -2.26 3.63 7.86
CA GLU A 30 -3.37 4.26 8.58
C GLU A 30 -3.04 4.42 10.08
N PRO A 31 -3.70 5.35 10.78
CA PRO A 31 -3.56 5.47 12.22
C PRO A 31 -3.86 4.14 12.95
N ILE A 32 -2.84 3.57 13.59
CA ILE A 32 -2.97 2.32 14.33
C ILE A 32 -3.45 2.59 15.76
N ARG A 33 -4.60 2.00 16.13
CA ARG A 33 -5.11 2.04 17.49
C ARG A 33 -4.67 0.79 18.27
N TRP A 34 -3.74 1.00 19.19
CA TRP A 34 -3.14 -0.08 19.97
C TRP A 34 -4.00 -0.47 21.17
N ASN A 35 -4.07 -1.77 21.42
CA ASN A 35 -4.65 -2.35 22.63
C ASN A 35 -3.55 -3.09 23.39
N ASP A 36 -3.48 -2.87 24.70
CA ASP A 36 -2.51 -3.53 25.56
C ASP A 36 -2.86 -5.02 25.69
N ILE A 37 -1.89 -5.89 25.39
CA ILE A 37 -1.91 -7.30 25.83
C ILE A 37 -1.35 -7.36 27.25
N VAL A 38 -0.17 -6.73 27.42
CA VAL A 38 0.50 -6.54 28.71
C VAL A 38 0.71 -5.04 28.89
N PRO A 39 0.12 -4.41 29.92
CA PRO A 39 0.22 -2.97 30.10
C PRO A 39 1.67 -2.47 30.06
N ALA A 40 1.93 -1.45 29.24
CA ALA A 40 3.24 -0.83 29.03
C ALA A 40 4.34 -1.73 28.41
N VAL A 41 4.03 -2.98 28.04
CA VAL A 41 5.04 -3.94 27.55
C VAL A 41 4.67 -4.52 26.19
N GLU A 42 3.43 -4.98 26.01
CA GLU A 42 3.01 -5.65 24.77
C GLU A 42 1.66 -5.13 24.28
N TYR A 43 1.56 -4.93 22.98
CA TYR A 43 0.39 -4.35 22.33
C TYR A 43 0.02 -5.13 21.07
N ARG A 44 -1.29 -5.22 20.81
CA ARG A 44 -1.87 -5.72 19.57
C ARG A 44 -2.79 -4.67 18.95
N ALA A 45 -2.79 -4.58 17.63
CA ALA A 45 -3.77 -3.81 16.90
C ALA A 45 -4.20 -4.55 15.63
N GLU A 46 -5.44 -4.31 15.21
CA GLU A 46 -5.84 -4.50 13.82
C GLU A 46 -5.59 -3.17 13.12
N ALA A 47 -4.82 -3.22 12.05
CA ALA A 47 -4.31 -2.06 11.34
C ALA A 47 -4.52 -2.25 9.84
N ASN A 48 -4.50 -1.13 9.12
CA ASN A 48 -4.56 -1.12 7.67
C ASN A 48 -3.32 -0.44 7.10
N VAL A 49 -2.91 -0.88 5.92
CA VAL A 49 -1.94 -0.19 5.07
C VAL A 49 -2.54 -0.06 3.67
N ARG A 50 -2.37 1.10 3.05
CA ARG A 50 -2.79 1.35 1.67
C ARG A 50 -1.58 1.34 0.76
N LEU A 51 -1.69 0.63 -0.35
CA LEU A 51 -0.71 0.63 -1.42
C LEU A 51 -1.26 1.43 -2.58
N HIS A 52 -0.72 2.63 -2.80
CA HIS A 52 -1.03 3.46 -3.94
C HIS A 52 -0.16 3.01 -5.11
N ILE A 53 -0.73 2.18 -5.98
CA ILE A 53 -0.06 1.61 -7.15
C ILE A 53 -0.34 2.54 -8.33
N VAL A 54 0.70 3.20 -8.82
CA VAL A 54 0.56 4.24 -9.84
C VAL A 54 1.24 3.82 -11.14
N THR A 55 0.48 3.83 -12.22
CA THR A 55 0.90 3.45 -13.57
C THR A 55 0.59 4.55 -14.58
N ASP A 56 1.26 4.52 -15.73
CA ASP A 56 0.88 5.36 -16.87
C ASP A 56 -0.56 5.04 -17.32
N TRP A 57 -1.35 6.07 -17.65
CA TRP A 57 -2.60 5.85 -18.37
C TRP A 57 -2.32 5.36 -19.79
N ALA A 58 -2.88 4.22 -20.16
CA ALA A 58 -2.86 3.71 -21.53
C ALA A 58 -4.27 3.82 -22.13
N PRO A 59 -4.49 4.58 -23.21
CA PRO A 59 -5.82 4.74 -23.79
C PRO A 59 -6.33 3.41 -24.37
N ALA A 60 -7.42 2.89 -23.81
CA ALA A 60 -8.06 1.63 -24.18
C ALA A 60 -8.64 1.56 -25.62
N TYR A 61 -8.53 2.64 -26.41
CA TYR A 61 -9.27 2.80 -27.67
C TYR A 61 -8.55 2.32 -28.92
N LYS A 62 -7.21 2.17 -28.95
CA LYS A 62 -6.52 1.97 -30.25
C LYS A 62 -6.29 0.56 -30.72
N ASP A 63 -6.36 -0.46 -29.87
CA ASP A 63 -6.45 -1.86 -30.30
C ASP A 63 -7.02 -2.64 -29.11
N PHE A 64 -8.18 -3.28 -29.30
CA PHE A 64 -8.85 -4.15 -28.32
C PHE A 64 -8.06 -5.47 -28.10
N ALA A 65 -6.74 -5.38 -28.07
CA ALA A 65 -5.78 -6.46 -27.89
C ALA A 65 -5.05 -6.33 -26.54
N GLY A 66 -5.77 -5.90 -25.49
CA GLY A 66 -5.42 -6.23 -24.11
C GLY A 66 -4.50 -5.28 -23.36
N VAL A 67 -4.55 -3.96 -23.61
CA VAL A 67 -3.81 -2.99 -22.77
C VAL A 67 -4.73 -1.84 -22.37
N GLY A 68 -5.62 -2.13 -21.41
CA GLY A 68 -6.46 -1.13 -20.76
C GLY A 68 -6.41 -1.40 -19.27
N ILE A 69 -5.68 -0.55 -18.54
CA ILE A 69 -5.35 -0.67 -17.10
C ILE A 69 -4.49 -1.91 -16.81
N ASP A 70 -3.26 -1.73 -16.32
CA ASP A 70 -2.43 -2.84 -15.81
C ASP A 70 -2.99 -3.31 -14.46
N LEU A 71 -4.16 -3.95 -14.49
CA LEU A 71 -4.78 -4.61 -13.34
C LEU A 71 -3.96 -5.83 -12.89
N ASP A 72 -3.07 -6.34 -13.73
CA ASP A 72 -2.19 -7.44 -13.36
C ASP A 72 -1.17 -7.03 -12.29
N LEU A 73 -0.82 -5.74 -12.18
CA LEU A 73 0.18 -5.29 -11.22
C LEU A 73 -0.33 -5.38 -9.76
N PRO A 74 -1.53 -4.88 -9.42
CA PRO A 74 -2.18 -5.18 -8.15
C PRO A 74 -2.24 -6.68 -7.82
N ASP A 75 -2.62 -7.52 -8.78
CA ASP A 75 -2.69 -8.98 -8.58
C ASP A 75 -1.31 -9.59 -8.28
N LYS A 76 -0.27 -9.21 -9.02
CA LYS A 76 1.12 -9.66 -8.77
C LYS A 76 1.63 -9.21 -7.41
N ILE A 77 1.23 -8.01 -6.97
CA ILE A 77 1.57 -7.50 -5.64
C ILE A 77 0.82 -8.33 -4.58
N HIS A 78 -0.46 -8.62 -4.81
CA HIS A 78 -1.26 -9.47 -3.93
C HIS A 78 -0.64 -10.85 -3.75
N ASP A 79 -0.23 -11.52 -4.82
CA ASP A 79 0.40 -12.84 -4.77
C ASP A 79 1.65 -12.90 -3.86
N VAL A 80 2.34 -11.77 -3.69
CA VAL A 80 3.55 -11.68 -2.86
C VAL A 80 3.23 -11.29 -1.41
N ILE A 81 2.16 -10.52 -1.19
CA ILE A 81 1.83 -9.94 0.12
C ILE A 81 0.77 -10.78 0.85
N ALA A 82 -0.05 -11.55 0.15
CA ALA A 82 -1.12 -12.35 0.76
C ALA A 82 -0.53 -13.35 1.77
N GLY A 83 -0.99 -13.25 3.02
CA GLY A 83 -0.58 -14.15 4.10
C GLY A 83 0.88 -14.03 4.54
N ILE A 84 1.57 -12.94 4.20
CA ILE A 84 2.90 -12.70 4.76
C ILE A 84 2.84 -12.43 6.26
N ASP A 85 3.88 -12.92 6.92
CA ASP A 85 4.03 -12.88 8.36
C ASP A 85 5.41 -12.34 8.71
N GLY A 86 5.46 -11.44 9.68
CA GLY A 86 6.69 -10.90 10.26
C GLY A 86 6.78 -11.16 11.76
N GLU A 87 7.81 -10.58 12.38
CA GLU A 87 7.93 -10.56 13.85
C GLU A 87 6.94 -9.56 14.47
N THR A 88 6.69 -8.44 13.80
CA THR A 88 5.86 -7.33 14.29
C THR A 88 4.52 -7.20 13.59
N PHE A 89 4.21 -8.09 12.64
CA PHE A 89 2.95 -8.11 11.91
C PHE A 89 2.57 -9.54 11.52
N LYS A 90 1.27 -9.77 11.36
CA LYS A 90 0.69 -11.06 10.96
C LYS A 90 -0.50 -10.86 10.04
N ASP A 91 -0.84 -11.91 9.30
CA ASP A 91 -2.12 -12.06 8.60
C ASP A 91 -2.45 -10.89 7.66
N PHE A 92 -1.56 -10.58 6.71
CA PHE A 92 -1.88 -9.63 5.64
C PHE A 92 -3.04 -10.15 4.77
N GLN A 93 -4.15 -9.43 4.78
CA GLN A 93 -5.38 -9.76 4.05
C GLN A 93 -5.83 -8.58 3.20
N LEU A 94 -6.26 -8.85 1.97
CA LEU A 94 -6.85 -7.83 1.12
C LEU A 94 -8.22 -7.43 1.69
N ALA A 95 -8.41 -6.15 1.97
CA ALA A 95 -9.62 -5.60 2.57
C ALA A 95 -10.45 -4.81 1.55
N GLU A 96 -9.81 -3.94 0.77
CA GLU A 96 -10.48 -3.05 -0.18
C GLU A 96 -9.59 -2.77 -1.39
N SER A 97 -10.21 -2.50 -2.54
CA SER A 97 -9.52 -2.02 -3.74
C SER A 97 -10.26 -0.80 -4.27
N HIS A 98 -9.55 0.30 -4.48
CA HIS A 98 -10.09 1.54 -5.02
C HIS A 98 -9.36 1.89 -6.31
N THR A 99 -10.07 2.44 -7.28
CA THR A 99 -9.45 2.98 -8.50
C THR A 99 -9.67 4.48 -8.52
N ASN A 100 -8.59 5.25 -8.53
CA ASN A 100 -8.59 6.68 -8.68
C ASN A 100 -8.03 7.06 -10.07
N HIS A 101 -8.75 7.92 -10.77
CA HIS A 101 -8.41 8.42 -12.10
C HIS A 101 -8.62 9.95 -12.15
N ASP A 102 -8.21 10.64 -11.09
CA ASP A 102 -8.33 12.10 -11.01
C ASP A 102 -7.24 12.84 -11.79
N HIS A 103 -6.31 12.12 -12.43
CA HIS A 103 -5.18 12.69 -13.18
C HIS A 103 -5.13 12.13 -14.61
N GLU A 104 -5.15 13.02 -15.62
CA GLU A 104 -5.35 12.67 -17.04
C GLU A 104 -4.32 11.67 -17.62
N ASP A 105 -3.10 11.63 -17.06
CA ASP A 105 -1.96 10.86 -17.58
C ASP A 105 -1.58 9.63 -16.72
N ILE A 106 -2.28 9.36 -15.62
CA ILE A 106 -2.00 8.22 -14.71
C ILE A 106 -3.24 7.50 -14.24
N VAL A 107 -3.07 6.22 -13.90
CA VAL A 107 -4.02 5.46 -13.09
C VAL A 107 -3.40 5.25 -11.72
N GLU A 108 -4.18 5.49 -10.67
CA GLU A 108 -3.87 5.05 -9.32
C GLU A 108 -4.84 3.94 -8.92
N SER A 109 -4.30 2.77 -8.56
CA SER A 109 -5.04 1.71 -7.88
C SER A 109 -4.60 1.66 -6.43
N ILE A 110 -5.54 1.78 -5.49
CA ILE A 110 -5.27 1.76 -4.06
C ILE A 110 -5.75 0.43 -3.50
N GLU A 111 -4.81 -0.44 -3.13
CA GLU A 111 -5.11 -1.69 -2.46
C GLU A 111 -4.95 -1.51 -0.95
N VAL A 112 -5.99 -1.79 -0.18
CA VAL A 112 -5.99 -1.72 1.29
C VAL A 112 -5.80 -3.11 1.84
N TYR A 113 -4.73 -3.31 2.61
CA TYR A 113 -4.48 -4.54 3.32
C TYR A 113 -4.70 -4.34 4.81
N SER A 114 -5.53 -5.21 5.40
CA SER A 114 -5.62 -5.34 6.85
C SER A 114 -4.55 -6.31 7.35
N TYR A 115 -4.03 -6.04 8.53
CA TYR A 115 -3.04 -6.89 9.19
C TYR A 115 -3.12 -6.74 10.71
N VAL A 116 -2.58 -7.73 11.41
CA VAL A 116 -2.42 -7.69 12.86
C VAL A 116 -1.04 -7.14 13.18
N ALA A 117 -0.98 -5.98 13.82
CA ALA A 117 0.26 -5.38 14.27
C ALA A 117 0.58 -5.81 15.72
N ILE A 118 1.85 -6.11 15.97
CA ILE A 118 2.38 -6.49 17.29
C ILE A 118 3.52 -5.53 17.63
N LYS A 119 3.51 -5.02 18.86
CA LYS A 119 4.57 -4.15 19.37
C LYS A 119 4.95 -4.56 20.79
N SER A 120 6.25 -4.68 21.05
CA SER A 120 6.77 -5.01 22.37
C SER A 120 7.87 -4.04 22.79
N ALA A 121 7.89 -3.68 24.07
CA ALA A 121 8.96 -2.89 24.68
C ALA A 121 10.02 -3.81 25.27
N ALA A 122 11.29 -3.45 25.11
CA ALA A 122 12.37 -4.16 25.79
C ALA A 122 12.21 -4.06 27.32
N PRO A 123 12.56 -5.12 28.08
CA PRO A 123 12.59 -5.04 29.54
C PRO A 123 13.49 -3.89 29.99
N LYS A 124 13.00 -3.04 30.90
CA LYS A 124 13.85 -2.06 31.57
C LYS A 124 14.70 -2.80 32.60
N ALA A 125 16.02 -2.59 32.57
CA ALA A 125 16.90 -3.04 33.63
C ALA A 125 16.47 -2.39 34.98
N PRO A 126 16.60 -3.11 36.10
CA PRO A 126 16.21 -2.61 37.42
C PRO A 126 17.04 -1.40 37.88
#